data_AF-A0A5C6K049-F1
#
_entry.id   AF-A0A5C6K049-F1
#
_cell.length_a   1.000
_cell.length_b   1.000
_cell.length_c   1.000
_cell.angle_alpha   90.00
_cell.angle_beta   90.00
_cell.angle_gamma   90.00
#
_symmetry.space_group_name_H-M   'P 1'
#
loop_
_entity.id
_entity.type
_entity.pdbx_description
1 polymer ?
#
loop_
_entity_poly.entity_id
_entity_poly.type
_entity_poly.pdbx_seq_one_letter_code
_entity_poly.pdbx_strand_id
1 'polypeptide(L)'
;MPELRVHAGRHYAVQYHYALPDDAWCVELSEAVPAPAAWAGIPRAETHLPGHAFVVAVIPDEDPSLEPAVRIHGHDEHIVPYEIMRWFMERVAEQVERCRLAFEQEARGAAQ
;
A
#
# COMPACT_ATOMS: atom_id res chain seq x y z
N MET A 1 0.68 7.34 -6.61
CA MET A 1 2.09 7.66 -6.25
C MET A 1 2.39 6.96 -4.95
N PRO A 2 3.50 6.23 -4.84
CA PRO A 2 3.87 5.58 -3.60
C PRO A 2 4.19 6.62 -2.51
N GLU A 3 3.87 6.29 -1.26
CA GLU A 3 4.29 7.08 -0.11
C GLU A 3 5.64 6.57 0.39
N LEU A 4 6.60 7.47 0.60
CA LEU A 4 7.94 7.13 1.07
C LEU A 4 8.16 7.57 2.52
N ARG A 5 8.84 6.74 3.31
CA ARG A 5 9.26 7.07 4.68
C ARG A 5 10.68 6.59 4.95
N VAL A 6 11.48 7.45 5.58
CA VAL A 6 12.85 7.13 6.00
C VAL A 6 12.86 6.76 7.48
N HIS A 7 13.52 5.65 7.82
CA HIS A 7 13.76 5.25 9.20
C HIS A 7 15.15 4.63 9.36
N ALA A 8 15.96 5.21 10.26
CA ALA A 8 17.33 4.77 10.53
C ALA A 8 18.21 4.63 9.25
N GLY A 9 18.04 5.53 8.28
CA GLY A 9 18.79 5.53 7.01
C GLY A 9 18.25 4.58 5.93
N ARG A 10 17.26 3.74 6.24
CA ARG A 10 16.56 2.89 5.27
C ARG A 10 15.31 3.60 4.74
N HIS A 11 14.97 3.35 3.49
CA HIS A 11 13.79 3.91 2.82
C HIS A 11 12.72 2.84 2.71
N TYR A 12 11.49 3.16 3.10
CA TYR A 12 10.34 2.28 3.01
C TYR A 12 9.29 2.92 2.13
N ALA A 13 8.56 2.10 1.38
CA ALA A 13 7.52 2.54 0.49
C ALA A 13 6.19 1.83 0.80
N VAL A 14 5.12 2.62 0.77
CA VAL A 14 3.75 2.11 0.69
C VAL A 14 3.21 2.38 -0.71
N GLN A 15 2.77 1.33 -1.40
CA GLN A 15 2.16 1.42 -2.73
C GLN A 15 0.71 0.93 -2.68
N TYR A 16 -0.15 1.58 -3.44
CA TYR A 16 -1.55 1.21 -3.61
C TYR A 16 -1.76 0.79 -5.05
N HIS A 17 -2.41 -0.35 -5.27
CA HIS A 17 -2.87 -0.75 -6.59
C HIS A 17 -4.19 -1.51 -6.47
N TYR A 18 -4.99 -1.47 -7.53
CA TYR A 18 -6.23 -2.24 -7.61
C TYR A 18 -5.95 -3.58 -8.28
N ALA A 19 -6.29 -4.68 -7.60
CA ALA A 19 -6.14 -6.03 -8.10
C ALA A 19 -7.47 -6.48 -8.74
N LEU A 20 -7.62 -6.20 -10.05
CA LEU A 20 -8.82 -6.57 -10.82
C LEU A 20 -9.27 -8.04 -10.69
N PRO A 21 -8.38 -9.05 -10.58
CA PRO A 21 -8.83 -10.43 -10.40
C PRO A 21 -9.43 -10.72 -9.02
N ASP A 22 -9.10 -9.88 -8.03
CA ASP A 22 -9.48 -10.06 -6.62
C ASP A 22 -10.58 -9.08 -6.19
N ASP A 23 -11.00 -8.16 -7.08
CA ASP A 23 -11.93 -7.06 -6.80
C ASP A 23 -11.62 -6.36 -5.46
N ALA A 24 -10.34 -6.01 -5.31
CA ALA A 24 -9.79 -5.52 -4.06
C ALA A 24 -8.65 -4.49 -4.27
N TRP A 25 -8.53 -3.59 -3.29
CA TRP A 25 -7.36 -2.73 -3.15
C TRP A 25 -6.23 -3.47 -2.43
N CYS A 26 -5.05 -3.45 -3.04
CA CYS A 26 -3.81 -3.91 -2.42
C CYS A 26 -3.01 -2.71 -1.91
N VAL A 27 -2.64 -2.76 -0.63
CA VAL A 27 -1.71 -1.82 0.01
C VAL A 27 -0.44 -2.59 0.36
N GLU A 28 0.64 -2.28 -0.32
CA GLU A 28 1.91 -3.01 -0.24
C GLU A 28 2.95 -2.24 0.55
N LEU A 29 3.69 -2.93 1.42
CA LEU A 29 4.86 -2.43 2.11
C LEU A 29 6.12 -3.09 1.54
N SER A 30 7.08 -2.26 1.15
CA SER A 30 8.39 -2.68 0.67
C SER A 30 9.51 -1.80 1.23
N GLU A 31 10.75 -2.29 1.15
CA GLU A 31 11.92 -1.45 1.26
C GLU A 31 12.13 -0.79 -0.10
N ALA A 32 12.21 0.53 -0.11
CA ALA A 32 12.37 1.29 -1.34
C ALA A 32 13.81 1.17 -1.84
N VAL A 33 13.96 0.94 -3.14
CA VAL A 33 15.27 0.86 -3.81
C VAL A 33 15.61 2.20 -4.46
N PRO A 34 16.90 2.56 -4.56
CA PRO A 34 17.29 3.76 -5.30
C PRO A 34 16.74 3.72 -6.73
N ALA A 35 16.25 4.86 -7.20
CA ALA A 35 15.82 4.99 -8.59
C ALA A 35 17.01 4.79 -9.55
N PRO A 36 16.77 4.39 -10.81
CA PRO A 36 17.83 4.18 -11.79
C PRO A 36 18.75 5.39 -11.90
N ALA A 37 20.07 5.17 -11.94
CA ALA A 37 21.05 6.26 -12.02
C ALA A 37 20.85 7.16 -13.25
N ALA A 38 20.27 6.63 -14.33
CA ALA A 38 19.91 7.37 -15.53
C ALA A 38 18.89 8.50 -15.29
N TRP A 39 18.17 8.47 -14.15
CA TRP A 39 17.24 9.52 -13.76
C TRP A 39 17.92 10.68 -13.02
N ALA A 40 19.20 10.55 -12.67
CA ALA A 40 19.96 11.61 -12.05
C ALA A 40 19.99 12.86 -12.95
N GLY A 41 19.47 13.97 -12.44
CA GLY A 41 19.40 15.25 -13.17
C GLY A 41 18.09 15.52 -13.91
N ILE A 42 17.15 14.55 -13.96
CA ILE A 42 15.78 14.82 -14.42
C ILE A 42 15.06 15.62 -13.33
N PRO A 43 14.57 16.84 -13.60
CA PRO A 43 13.87 17.63 -12.59
C PRO A 43 12.62 16.88 -12.10
N ARG A 44 12.49 16.76 -10.77
CA ARG A 44 11.37 16.09 -10.08
C ARG A 44 11.25 14.58 -10.32
N ALA A 45 12.28 13.92 -10.87
CA ALA A 45 12.30 12.46 -10.88
C ALA A 45 12.37 11.92 -9.45
N GLU A 46 11.72 10.78 -9.22
CA GLU A 46 11.77 10.08 -7.93
C GLU A 46 13.20 9.60 -7.67
N THR A 47 13.66 9.71 -6.42
CA THR A 47 15.00 9.26 -6.01
C THR A 47 15.00 7.81 -5.52
N HIS A 48 13.83 7.31 -5.12
CA HIS A 48 13.60 5.94 -4.68
C HIS A 48 12.28 5.44 -5.25
N LEU A 49 12.23 4.16 -5.58
CA LEU A 49 11.05 3.46 -6.06
C LEU A 49 10.68 2.35 -5.06
N PRO A 50 9.39 1.97 -4.97
CA PRO A 50 8.98 0.78 -4.22
C PRO A 50 9.77 -0.44 -4.68
N GLY A 51 10.25 -1.23 -3.73
CA GLY A 51 10.92 -2.50 -4.00
C GLY A 51 9.93 -3.66 -4.08
N HIS A 52 10.43 -4.88 -3.87
CA HIS A 52 9.56 -6.05 -3.76
C HIS A 52 8.77 -5.99 -2.44
N ALA A 53 7.45 -6.16 -2.53
CA ALA A 53 6.58 -6.18 -1.35
C ALA A 53 6.88 -7.39 -0.46
N PHE A 54 6.96 -7.17 0.85
CA PHE A 54 7.08 -8.22 1.85
C PHE A 54 5.86 -8.29 2.77
N VAL A 55 5.03 -7.24 2.81
CA VAL A 55 3.68 -7.28 3.38
C VAL A 55 2.71 -6.67 2.39
N VAL A 56 1.54 -7.29 2.21
CA VAL A 56 0.45 -6.81 1.37
C VAL A 56 -0.85 -6.90 2.16
N ALA A 57 -1.53 -5.78 2.37
CA ALA A 57 -2.90 -5.77 2.83
C ALA A 57 -3.84 -5.83 1.63
N VAL A 58 -4.81 -6.75 1.65
CA VAL A 58 -5.86 -6.90 0.64
C VAL A 58 -7.16 -6.43 1.26
N ILE A 59 -7.80 -5.46 0.60
CA ILE A 59 -8.99 -4.77 1.08
C ILE A 59 -10.08 -4.92 0.02
N PRO A 60 -11.03 -5.86 0.21
CA PRO A 60 -12.19 -5.99 -0.66
C PRO A 60 -13.00 -4.69 -0.64
N ASP A 61 -13.40 -4.18 -1.80
CA ASP A 61 -14.19 -2.95 -1.89
C ASP A 61 -15.63 -3.17 -2.37
N GLU A 62 -15.92 -4.28 -3.05
CA GLU A 62 -17.28 -4.60 -3.51
C GLU A 62 -18.21 -5.17 -2.42
N ASP A 63 -17.66 -5.81 -1.38
CA ASP A 63 -18.44 -6.38 -0.27
C ASP A 63 -17.87 -5.93 1.09
N PRO A 64 -18.58 -5.02 1.81
CA PRO A 64 -18.10 -4.50 3.09
C PRO A 64 -18.17 -5.51 4.24
N SER A 65 -18.78 -6.68 4.03
CA SER A 65 -18.83 -7.77 5.02
C SER A 65 -17.56 -8.63 5.01
N LEU A 66 -16.75 -8.55 3.94
CA LEU A 66 -15.47 -9.24 3.86
C LEU A 66 -14.42 -8.51 4.69
N GLU A 67 -13.67 -9.26 5.50
CA GLU A 67 -12.62 -8.70 6.34
C GLU A 67 -11.35 -8.39 5.52
N PRO A 68 -10.74 -7.20 5.68
CA PRO A 68 -9.41 -6.93 5.15
C PRO A 68 -8.38 -7.89 5.74
N ALA A 69 -7.48 -8.40 4.89
CA ALA A 69 -6.48 -9.39 5.28
C ALA A 69 -5.07 -8.89 5.01
N VAL A 70 -4.12 -9.27 5.88
CA VAL A 70 -2.70 -8.97 5.69
C VAL A 70 -1.95 -10.24 5.31
N ARG A 71 -1.34 -10.24 4.12
CA ARG A 71 -0.47 -11.28 3.60
C ARG A 71 0.97 -10.88 3.87
N ILE A 72 1.75 -11.76 4.50
CA ILE A 72 3.18 -11.57 4.69
C ILE A 72 3.89 -12.51 3.72
N HIS A 73 4.75 -11.96 2.87
CA HIS A 73 5.54 -12.70 1.90
C HIS A 73 6.97 -12.85 2.43
N GLY A 74 7.48 -14.07 2.44
CA GLY A 74 8.87 -14.32 2.81
C GLY A 74 9.31 -15.73 2.47
N HIS A 75 10.44 -15.84 1.76
CA HIS A 75 11.29 -17.02 1.86
C HIS A 75 12.29 -16.87 3.04
N ASP A 76 12.64 -15.63 3.37
CA ASP A 76 13.54 -15.22 4.47
C ASP A 76 12.81 -14.32 5.49
N GLU A 77 13.43 -14.15 6.67
CA GLU A 77 12.92 -13.27 7.74
C GLU A 77 13.08 -11.79 7.39
N HIS A 78 11.98 -11.03 7.42
CA HIS A 78 12.00 -9.57 7.25
C HIS A 78 11.86 -8.85 8.61
N ILE A 79 12.89 -8.12 9.01
CA ILE A 79 12.83 -7.24 10.19
C ILE A 79 12.26 -5.88 9.78
N VAL A 80 10.99 -5.67 10.09
CA VAL A 80 10.28 -4.40 9.87
C VAL A 80 10.30 -3.59 11.16
N PRO A 81 10.84 -2.36 11.18
CA PRO A 81 10.78 -1.52 12.36
C PRO A 81 9.33 -1.24 12.79
N TYR A 82 9.06 -1.24 14.10
CA TYR A 82 7.72 -1.02 14.65
C TYR A 82 7.07 0.27 14.11
N GLU A 83 7.81 1.37 14.05
CA GLU A 83 7.30 2.65 13.54
C GLU A 83 6.90 2.61 12.06
N ILE A 84 7.54 1.74 11.26
CA ILE A 84 7.19 1.52 9.86
C ILE A 84 5.95 0.64 9.75
N MET A 85 5.88 -0.42 10.56
CA MET A 85 4.68 -1.27 10.62
C MET A 85 3.45 -0.48 11.07
N ARG A 86 3.59 0.34 12.12
CA ARG A 86 2.52 1.22 12.62
C ARG A 86 2.02 2.16 11.53
N TRP A 87 2.95 2.82 10.84
CA TRP A 87 2.62 3.68 9.71
C TRP A 87 1.90 2.95 8.58
N PHE A 88 2.37 1.77 8.21
CA PHE A 88 1.71 0.95 7.20
C PHE A 88 0.28 0.61 7.61
N MET A 89 0.06 0.17 8.86
CA MET A 89 -1.28 -0.14 9.36
C MET A 89 -2.19 1.10 9.43
N GLU A 90 -1.65 2.29 9.69
CA GLU A 90 -2.41 3.56 9.58
C GLU A 90 -2.90 3.78 8.15
N ARG A 91 -2.06 3.52 7.13
CA ARG A 91 -2.45 3.61 5.71
C ARG A 91 -3.47 2.56 5.30
N VAL A 92 -3.35 1.34 5.80
CA VAL A 92 -4.34 0.28 5.60
C VAL A 92 -5.69 0.69 6.18
N ALA A 93 -5.72 1.19 7.43
CA ALA A 93 -6.95 1.63 8.06
C ALA A 93 -7.65 2.77 7.30
N GLU A 94 -6.88 3.74 6.80
CA GLU A 94 -7.39 4.81 5.95
C GLU A 94 -8.00 4.27 4.64
N GLN A 95 -7.37 3.27 4.02
CA GLN A 95 -7.89 2.69 2.79
C GLN A 95 -9.16 1.86 3.02
N VAL A 96 -9.25 1.10 4.12
CA VAL A 96 -10.47 0.39 4.51
C VAL A 96 -11.63 1.36 4.69
N GLU A 97 -11.41 2.48 5.36
CA GLU A 97 -12.45 3.50 5.54
C GLU A 97 -12.88 4.10 4.21
N ARG A 98 -11.95 4.38 3.29
CA ARG A 98 -12.28 4.88 1.94
C ARG A 98 -13.15 3.90 1.16
N CYS A 99 -12.83 2.60 1.18
CA CYS A 99 -13.61 1.57 0.50
C CYS A 99 -15.04 1.50 1.05
N ARG A 100 -15.20 1.51 2.38
CA ARG A 100 -16.52 1.52 3.03
C ARG A 100 -17.35 2.74 2.64
N LEU A 101 -16.75 3.93 2.66
CA LEU A 101 -17.42 5.17 2.26
C LEU A 101 -17.80 5.18 0.79
N ALA A 102 -17.00 4.57 -0.09
CA ALA A 102 -17.31 4.46 -1.52
C ALA A 102 -18.50 3.52 -1.75
N PHE A 103 -18.49 2.33 -1.14
CA PHE A 103 -19.60 1.37 -1.21
C PHE A 103 -20.93 1.98 -0.75
N GLU A 104 -20.93 2.70 0.37
CA GLU A 104 -22.15 3.36 0.87
C GLU A 104 -22.70 4.40 -0.12
N GLN A 105 -21.83 5.12 -0.84
CA GLN A 105 -22.25 6.11 -1.82
C GLN A 105 -22.87 5.44 -3.05
N GLU A 106 -22.28 4.34 -3.52
CA GLU A 106 -22.80 3.56 -4.65
C GLU A 106 -24.17 2.95 -4.31
N ALA A 107 -24.31 2.36 -3.12
CA ALA A 107 -25.58 1.81 -2.65
C ALA A 107 -26.70 2.88 -2.59
N ARG A 108 -26.37 4.11 -2.17
CA ARG A 108 -27.33 5.25 -2.17
C ARG A 108 -27.65 5.77 -3.57
N GLY A 109 -26.71 5.68 -4.50
CA GLY A 109 -26.91 6.05 -5.91
C GLY A 109 -27.80 5.05 -6.65
N ALA A 110 -27.66 3.76 -6.37
CA ALA A 110 -28.46 2.70 -6.99
C ALA A 110 -29.91 2.61 -6.46
N ALA A 111 -30.20 3.22 -5.32
CA ALA A 111 -31.53 3.24 -4.71
C ALA A 111 -32.42 4.43 -5.15
N GLN A 112 -31.93 5.29 -6.05
CA GLN A 112 -32.65 6.43 -6.64
C GLN A 112 -33.11 6.12 -8.06
#